data_AF-A0A068U4X6-F1
#
_entry.id   AF-A0A068U4X6-F1
#
_cell.length_a   1.000
_cell.length_b   1.000
_cell.length_c   1.000
_cell.angle_alpha   90.00
_cell.angle_beta   90.00
_cell.angle_gamma   90.00
#
_symmetry.space_group_name_H-M   'P 1'
#
loop_
_entity.id
_entity.type
_entity.pdbx_description
1 polymer ?
#
loop_
_entity_poly.entity_id
_entity_poly.type
_entity_poly.pdbx_seq_one_letter_code
_entity_poly.pdbx_strand_id
1 'polypeptide(L)'
;MDELETFSPSDFVSIVDIRYKDQTICSKVLWGIPNANGFNGWFFNCPFRIDLLTNSARDDDHAGEVKLSVSDGLPPITSMEKERKDGKLWQDLHDGIRLSWILVNSKIKQAANLSSWSSLGGQRHWPTDKDFLIRFGSVLPAKDILPCPAVECILLMRFRVIHTEGIGVQTTLKLTELSMQLEDMEGAHVNGRNSLLVLKEALSCRRSKNYSEALESCLLYSKVQSELKEEKMRNESRLDRIFILGGIAVCMTFCYYFL
;
A
#
# COMPACT_ATOMS: atom_id res chain seq x y z
N MET A 1 -14.76 -24.93 17.43
CA MET A 1 -15.23 -23.60 17.85
C MET A 1 -14.39 -22.62 17.06
N ASP A 2 -14.96 -22.03 16.02
CA ASP A 2 -14.19 -21.29 15.02
C ASP A 2 -13.56 -20.05 15.65
N GLU A 3 -12.24 -19.88 15.54
CA GLU A 3 -11.54 -18.70 16.08
C GLU A 3 -12.08 -17.36 15.54
N LEU A 4 -12.85 -17.38 14.44
CA LEU A 4 -13.54 -16.23 13.87
C LEU A 4 -14.86 -15.86 14.56
N GLU A 5 -15.49 -16.78 15.32
CA GLU A 5 -16.61 -16.40 16.21
C GLU A 5 -16.13 -15.48 17.35
N THR A 6 -14.82 -15.40 17.56
CA THR A 6 -14.22 -14.61 18.64
C THR A 6 -13.73 -13.22 18.26
N PHE A 7 -13.66 -12.80 16.98
CA PHE A 7 -13.10 -11.47 16.63
C PHE A 7 -13.89 -10.77 15.53
N SER A 8 -14.28 -9.54 15.79
CA SER A 8 -15.03 -8.69 14.87
C SER A 8 -14.11 -7.65 14.23
N PRO A 9 -14.34 -7.26 12.95
CA PRO A 9 -13.73 -6.08 12.36
C PRO A 9 -13.85 -4.82 13.23
N SER A 10 -14.92 -4.70 14.03
CA SER A 10 -15.14 -3.60 14.98
C SER A 10 -14.19 -3.59 16.18
N ASP A 11 -13.53 -4.72 16.48
CA ASP A 11 -12.61 -4.81 17.61
C ASP A 11 -11.29 -4.08 17.32
N PHE A 12 -10.99 -3.83 16.05
CA PHE A 12 -9.76 -3.20 15.59
C PHE A 12 -9.85 -1.68 15.60
N VAL A 13 -8.73 -1.03 15.91
CA VAL A 13 -8.58 0.42 15.85
C VAL A 13 -7.23 0.72 15.21
N SER A 14 -7.21 1.56 14.19
CA SER A 14 -5.98 2.05 13.57
C SER A 14 -5.66 3.45 14.09
N ILE A 15 -4.49 3.61 14.68
CA ILE A 15 -3.95 4.90 15.11
C ILE A 15 -2.79 5.22 14.17
N VAL A 16 -2.95 6.29 13.40
CA VAL A 16 -2.03 6.64 12.32
C VAL A 16 -1.44 8.01 12.61
N ASP A 17 -0.12 8.09 12.56
CA ASP A 17 0.64 9.34 12.68
C ASP A 17 1.61 9.46 11.51
N ILE A 18 1.59 10.61 10.85
CA ILE A 18 2.45 10.94 9.73
C ILE A 18 3.29 12.15 10.11
N ARG A 19 4.60 11.99 9.97
CA ARG A 19 5.55 13.07 10.16
C ARG A 19 6.28 13.32 8.86
N TYR A 20 6.55 14.60 8.59
CA TYR A 20 7.47 15.02 7.56
C TYR A 20 8.59 15.81 8.24
N LYS A 21 9.81 15.30 8.12
CA LYS A 21 10.96 15.71 8.92
C LYS A 21 10.59 15.63 10.40
N ASP A 22 10.72 16.73 11.14
CA ASP A 22 10.40 16.76 12.56
C ASP A 22 8.95 17.17 12.87
N GLN A 23 8.14 17.48 11.85
CA GLN A 23 6.79 18.01 12.02
C GLN A 23 5.72 16.94 11.78
N THR A 24 4.71 16.89 12.65
CA THR A 24 3.53 16.03 12.45
C THR A 24 2.57 16.71 11.48
N ILE A 25 2.24 16.03 10.39
CA ILE A 25 1.40 16.58 9.31
C ILE A 25 -0.02 15.99 9.31
N CYS A 26 -0.20 14.82 9.93
CA CYS A 26 -1.50 14.17 10.04
C CYS A 26 -1.47 13.16 11.18
N SER A 27 -2.45 13.23 12.07
CA SER A 27 -2.71 12.18 13.07
C SER A 27 -4.20 11.85 13.01
N LYS A 28 -4.53 10.57 12.81
CA LYS A 28 -5.93 10.13 12.68
C LYS A 28 -6.14 8.80 13.36
N VAL A 29 -7.32 8.66 13.96
CA VAL A 29 -7.78 7.40 14.55
C VAL A 29 -8.96 6.90 13.73
N LEU A 30 -8.92 5.63 13.35
CA LEU A 30 -9.98 4.94 12.64
C LEU A 30 -10.47 3.78 13.50
N TRP A 31 -11.75 3.81 13.82
CA TRP A 31 -12.42 2.80 14.62
C TRP A 31 -13.05 1.75 13.70
N GLY A 32 -12.72 0.49 13.95
CA GLY A 32 -13.11 -0.64 13.11
C GLY A 32 -12.38 -0.67 11.77
N ILE A 33 -12.79 -1.64 10.95
CA ILE A 33 -12.33 -1.78 9.57
C ILE A 33 -13.44 -1.26 8.64
N PRO A 34 -13.17 -0.25 7.79
CA PRO A 34 -14.15 0.30 6.86
C PRO A 34 -14.75 -0.76 5.96
N ASN A 35 -16.02 -0.60 5.60
CA ASN A 35 -16.76 -1.51 4.72
C ASN A 35 -16.89 -2.96 5.22
N ALA A 36 -16.42 -3.28 6.42
CA ALA A 36 -16.49 -4.63 6.99
C ALA A 36 -17.87 -4.99 7.54
N ASN A 37 -18.69 -3.98 7.89
CA ASN A 37 -20.05 -4.15 8.41
C ASN A 37 -21.11 -4.27 7.29
N GLY A 38 -20.70 -4.49 6.04
CA GLY A 38 -21.61 -4.58 4.89
C GLY A 38 -22.54 -5.79 4.98
N PHE A 39 -23.77 -5.64 4.48
CA PHE A 39 -24.72 -6.73 4.33
C PHE A 39 -24.10 -7.88 3.51
N ASN A 40 -24.37 -9.13 3.91
CA ASN A 40 -23.93 -10.39 3.28
C ASN A 40 -22.46 -10.80 3.47
N GLY A 41 -21.69 -10.17 4.37
CA GLY A 41 -20.33 -10.64 4.66
C GLY A 41 -19.35 -10.52 3.49
N TRP A 42 -19.65 -9.66 2.51
CA TRP A 42 -18.83 -9.37 1.31
C TRP A 42 -17.35 -9.18 1.67
N PHE A 43 -17.08 -8.39 2.71
CA PHE A 43 -15.74 -8.13 3.22
C PHE A 43 -14.89 -9.39 3.39
N PHE A 44 -15.46 -10.47 3.93
CA PHE A 44 -14.71 -11.69 4.23
C PHE A 44 -14.14 -12.37 2.99
N ASN A 45 -14.75 -12.15 1.82
CA ASN A 45 -14.35 -12.73 0.54
C ASN A 45 -13.62 -11.74 -0.38
N CYS A 46 -13.52 -10.47 0.01
CA CYS A 46 -12.91 -9.44 -0.84
C CYS A 46 -11.44 -9.19 -0.52
N PRO A 47 -10.66 -8.72 -1.50
CA PRO A 47 -9.32 -8.18 -1.28
C PRO A 47 -9.31 -7.21 -0.11
N PHE A 48 -8.48 -7.47 0.89
CA PHE A 48 -8.43 -6.66 2.08
C PHE A 48 -7.79 -5.30 1.81
N ARG A 49 -8.49 -4.25 2.25
CA ARG A 49 -8.02 -2.88 2.15
C ARG A 49 -8.64 -2.00 3.22
N ILE A 50 -7.81 -1.19 3.88
CA ILE A 50 -8.25 -0.11 4.76
C ILE A 50 -7.85 1.21 4.10
N ASP A 51 -8.81 2.07 3.80
CA ASP A 51 -8.56 3.42 3.30
C ASP A 51 -8.84 4.45 4.41
N LEU A 52 -7.83 5.23 4.79
CA LEU A 52 -7.94 6.25 5.83
C LEU A 52 -8.40 7.61 5.27
N LEU A 53 -8.07 7.90 4.02
CA LEU A 53 -8.48 9.10 3.30
C LEU A 53 -9.53 8.72 2.28
N THR A 54 -10.78 8.67 2.72
CA THR A 54 -11.92 8.56 1.83
C THR A 54 -12.14 9.94 1.21
N ASN A 55 -12.01 10.08 -0.10
CA ASN A 55 -12.47 11.27 -0.82
C ASN A 55 -13.99 11.35 -0.66
N SER A 56 -14.49 11.91 0.44
CA SER A 56 -15.89 12.33 0.53
C SER A 56 -16.04 13.51 -0.41
N ALA A 57 -16.40 13.23 -1.66
CA ALA A 57 -16.87 14.22 -2.63
C ALA A 57 -18.25 14.81 -2.26
N ARG A 58 -18.59 14.80 -0.98
CA ARG A 58 -19.84 15.29 -0.40
C ARG A 58 -19.49 15.80 0.99
N ASP A 59 -19.70 17.10 1.14
CA ASP A 59 -19.64 17.93 2.35
C ASP A 59 -18.43 18.87 2.39
N ASP A 60 -18.79 20.16 2.33
CA ASP A 60 -17.97 21.37 2.31
C ASP A 60 -17.22 21.58 3.64
N ASP A 61 -16.40 20.61 4.04
CA ASP A 61 -15.49 20.76 5.17
C ASP A 61 -14.05 20.57 4.69
N HIS A 62 -13.37 21.69 4.44
CA HIS A 62 -11.94 21.78 4.14
C HIS A 62 -11.03 21.27 5.30
N ALA A 63 -11.61 20.71 6.37
CA ALA A 63 -10.96 20.39 7.64
C ALA A 63 -10.11 19.10 7.64
N GLY A 64 -10.10 18.33 6.55
CA GLY A 64 -9.39 17.04 6.46
C GLY A 64 -8.27 16.97 5.40
N GLU A 65 -8.03 18.06 4.66
CA GLU A 65 -7.10 18.05 3.53
C GLU A 65 -5.66 18.32 4.00
N VAL A 66 -4.84 17.27 4.10
CA VAL A 66 -3.43 17.39 4.45
C VAL A 66 -2.66 17.93 3.25
N LYS A 67 -2.14 19.16 3.36
CA LYS A 67 -1.27 19.79 2.38
C LYS A 67 0.13 19.97 2.95
N LEU A 68 1.13 19.80 2.09
CA LEU A 68 2.52 20.15 2.36
C LEU A 68 2.97 21.17 1.33
N SER A 69 3.75 22.15 1.76
CA SER A 69 4.20 23.26 0.95
C SER A 69 5.66 23.61 1.24
N VAL A 70 6.19 24.60 0.52
CA VAL A 70 7.56 25.09 0.74
C VAL A 70 7.76 25.64 2.16
N SER A 71 6.73 26.20 2.80
CA SER A 71 6.83 26.66 4.20
C SER A 71 7.01 25.53 5.20
N ASP A 72 6.56 24.33 4.85
CA ASP A 72 6.74 23.11 5.65
C ASP A 72 8.14 22.50 5.43
N GLY A 73 8.96 23.11 4.57
CA GLY A 73 10.33 22.69 4.26
C GLY A 73 10.45 21.81 3.01
N LEU A 74 9.40 21.70 2.18
CA LEU A 74 9.51 21.04 0.88
C LEU A 74 10.49 21.77 -0.04
N PRO A 75 11.29 21.03 -0.85
CA PRO A 75 12.13 21.66 -1.84
C PRO A 75 11.28 22.31 -2.94
N PRO A 76 11.58 23.55 -3.34
CA PRO A 76 10.88 24.19 -4.45
C PRO A 76 11.26 23.50 -5.77
N ILE A 77 10.25 23.09 -6.54
CA ILE A 77 10.43 22.57 -7.90
C ILE A 77 9.86 23.58 -8.92
N THR A 78 10.65 23.88 -9.95
CA THR A 78 10.25 24.82 -11.01
C THR A 78 9.31 24.18 -12.03
N SER A 79 9.38 22.86 -12.21
CA SER A 79 8.50 22.09 -13.07
C SER A 79 8.60 20.60 -12.77
N MET A 80 7.58 19.84 -13.17
CA MET A 80 7.55 18.38 -13.06
C MET A 80 8.56 17.68 -13.99
N GLU A 81 8.98 18.35 -15.07
CA GLU A 81 10.02 17.83 -15.97
C GLU A 81 11.40 17.91 -15.31
N LYS A 82 11.71 19.02 -14.64
CA LYS A 82 12.98 19.17 -13.92
C LYS A 82 13.06 18.18 -12.76
N GLU A 83 11.97 18.04 -12.01
CA GLU A 83 11.89 17.02 -10.95
C GLU A 83 12.09 15.60 -11.49
N ARG A 84 11.71 15.30 -12.74
CA ARG A 84 11.99 14.00 -13.34
C ARG A 84 13.49 13.73 -13.54
N LYS A 85 14.28 14.77 -13.77
CA LYS A 85 15.74 14.68 -13.97
C LYS A 85 16.48 14.75 -12.63
N ASP A 86 16.04 15.64 -11.75
CA ASP A 86 16.74 15.96 -10.50
C ASP A 86 16.31 15.08 -9.32
N GLY A 87 15.05 14.62 -9.30
CA GLY A 87 14.50 13.75 -8.25
C GLY A 87 14.50 14.34 -6.84
N LYS A 88 14.63 15.67 -6.69
CA LYS A 88 14.84 16.32 -5.39
C LYS A 88 13.62 16.22 -4.48
N LEU A 89 12.43 16.46 -5.03
CA LEU A 89 11.19 16.34 -4.28
C LEU A 89 10.92 14.89 -3.91
N TRP A 90 11.14 13.96 -4.84
CA TRP A 90 11.02 12.53 -4.57
C TRP A 90 11.93 12.10 -3.42
N GLN A 91 13.23 12.45 -3.49
CA GLN A 91 14.20 12.06 -2.49
C GLN A 91 13.90 12.67 -1.12
N ASP A 92 13.50 13.94 -1.09
CA ASP A 92 13.13 14.62 0.15
C ASP A 92 11.84 14.05 0.79
N LEU A 93 10.85 13.64 -0.01
CA LEU A 93 9.67 12.93 0.50
C LEU A 93 10.02 11.54 1.02
N HIS A 94 10.84 10.80 0.27
CA HIS A 94 11.31 9.47 0.65
C HIS A 94 12.06 9.52 1.98
N ASP A 95 13.01 10.44 2.12
CA ASP A 95 13.89 10.52 3.29
C ASP A 95 13.23 11.28 4.46
N GLY A 96 12.32 12.20 4.17
CA GLY A 96 11.68 13.07 5.14
C GLY A 96 10.40 12.49 5.77
N ILE A 97 9.65 11.64 5.06
CA ILE A 97 8.38 11.13 5.60
C ILE A 97 8.60 9.95 6.53
N ARG A 98 7.92 9.98 7.68
CA ARG A 98 7.81 8.87 8.61
C ARG A 98 6.34 8.55 8.85
N LEU A 99 6.04 7.26 8.92
CA LEU A 99 4.70 6.75 9.15
C LEU A 99 4.70 5.85 10.38
N SER A 100 3.80 6.09 11.31
CA SER A 100 3.41 5.13 12.35
C SER A 100 1.99 4.67 12.07
N TRP A 101 1.80 3.36 11.91
CA TRP A 101 0.46 2.78 11.80
C TRP A 101 0.29 1.72 12.87
N ILE A 102 -0.23 2.14 14.01
CA ILE A 102 -0.47 1.26 15.16
C ILE A 102 -1.85 0.66 15.02
N LEU A 103 -1.88 -0.66 14.86
CA LEU A 103 -3.11 -1.42 14.96
C LEU A 103 -3.31 -1.84 16.41
N VAL A 104 -4.51 -1.62 16.93
CA VAL A 104 -4.93 -2.04 18.27
C VAL A 104 -6.10 -2.98 18.11
N ASN A 105 -6.13 -4.07 18.88
CA ASN A 105 -7.35 -4.85 19.07
C ASN A 105 -7.85 -4.65 20.51
N SER A 106 -9.01 -4.02 20.60
CA SER A 106 -9.64 -3.59 21.84
C SER A 106 -10.16 -4.76 22.69
N LYS A 107 -10.38 -5.94 22.09
CA LYS A 107 -10.85 -7.15 22.78
C LYS A 107 -9.71 -7.87 23.50
N ILE A 108 -8.60 -8.10 22.80
CA ILE A 108 -7.40 -8.77 23.37
C ILE A 108 -6.43 -7.81 24.05
N LYS A 109 -6.68 -6.49 23.99
CA LYS A 109 -5.86 -5.42 24.60
C LYS A 109 -4.40 -5.44 24.13
N GLN A 110 -4.18 -5.78 22.86
CA GLN A 110 -2.86 -5.76 22.23
C GLN A 110 -2.78 -4.69 21.16
N ALA A 111 -1.56 -4.20 20.91
CA ALA A 111 -1.26 -3.23 19.89
C ALA A 111 0.09 -3.53 19.24
N ALA A 112 0.19 -3.30 17.94
CA ALA A 112 1.45 -3.40 17.20
C ALA A 112 1.55 -2.32 16.14
N ASN A 113 2.74 -1.75 15.98
CA ASN A 113 3.02 -0.87 14.84
C ASN A 113 3.34 -1.71 13.60
N LEU A 114 2.52 -1.56 12.56
CA LEU A 114 2.63 -2.31 11.30
C LEU A 114 3.45 -1.58 10.24
N SER A 115 3.91 -0.36 10.51
CA SER A 115 4.78 0.38 9.59
C SER A 115 6.25 0.05 9.79
N SER A 116 7.02 0.24 8.72
CA SER A 116 8.49 0.21 8.71
C SER A 116 9.12 1.48 9.30
N TRP A 117 8.29 2.42 9.78
CA TRP A 117 8.66 3.79 10.19
C TRP A 117 9.23 4.67 9.06
N SER A 118 10.29 4.23 8.39
CA SER A 118 10.84 4.84 7.17
C SER A 118 10.24 4.24 5.91
N SER A 119 10.30 4.99 4.83
CA SER A 119 9.87 4.54 3.51
C SER A 119 10.70 3.32 3.07
N LEU A 120 10.03 2.33 2.47
CA LEU A 120 10.66 1.19 1.79
C LEU A 120 11.09 1.56 0.37
N GLY A 121 10.54 2.65 -0.15
CA GLY A 121 10.67 3.11 -1.50
C GLY A 121 9.36 3.71 -1.98
N GLY A 122 9.20 3.74 -3.29
CA GLY A 122 7.95 4.15 -3.92
C GLY A 122 8.19 4.53 -5.36
N GLN A 123 7.15 5.06 -5.98
CA GLN A 123 7.13 5.30 -7.41
C GLN A 123 6.40 6.60 -7.71
N ARG A 124 6.89 7.31 -8.72
CA ARG A 124 6.11 8.35 -9.38
C ARG A 124 5.09 7.69 -10.31
N HIS A 125 3.81 7.96 -10.11
CA HIS A 125 2.76 7.31 -10.87
C HIS A 125 2.63 7.94 -12.28
N TRP A 126 2.77 7.10 -13.31
CA TRP A 126 2.46 7.42 -14.71
C TRP A 126 0.94 7.27 -14.96
N PRO A 127 0.26 8.08 -15.80
CA PRO A 127 0.78 8.99 -16.83
C PRO A 127 0.83 10.47 -16.44
N THR A 128 0.14 10.89 -15.39
CA THR A 128 0.01 12.33 -15.08
C THR A 128 1.29 12.89 -14.48
N ASP A 129 2.16 12.02 -13.94
CA ASP A 129 3.47 12.40 -13.42
C ASP A 129 3.38 13.43 -12.27
N LYS A 130 2.18 13.68 -11.73
CA LYS A 130 1.85 14.59 -10.61
C LYS A 130 1.64 13.85 -9.29
N ASP A 131 1.50 12.53 -9.34
CA ASP A 131 1.23 11.71 -8.16
C ASP A 131 2.52 11.00 -7.73
N PHE A 132 2.89 11.15 -6.46
CA PHE A 132 3.98 10.45 -5.79
C PHE A 132 3.40 9.39 -4.87
N LEU A 133 3.82 8.14 -5.03
CA LEU A 133 3.45 7.03 -4.18
C LEU A 133 4.63 6.66 -3.29
N ILE A 134 4.43 6.60 -1.99
CA ILE A 134 5.42 6.17 -1.00
C ILE A 134 4.89 4.90 -0.34
N ARG A 135 5.76 3.89 -0.25
CA ARG A 135 5.46 2.59 0.32
C ARG A 135 6.12 2.46 1.69
N PHE A 136 5.35 2.00 2.65
CA PHE A 136 5.81 1.52 3.96
C PHE A 136 5.25 0.12 4.15
N GLY A 137 5.71 -0.60 5.17
CA GLY A 137 5.12 -1.90 5.42
C GLY A 137 5.81 -2.73 6.47
N SER A 138 5.34 -3.97 6.59
CA SER A 138 5.99 -4.98 7.41
C SER A 138 5.69 -6.39 6.90
N VAL A 139 6.52 -7.35 7.27
CA VAL A 139 6.23 -8.77 7.06
C VAL A 139 5.49 -9.29 8.28
N LEU A 140 4.32 -9.88 8.07
CA LEU A 140 3.46 -10.41 9.12
C LEU A 140 3.46 -11.94 9.10
N PRO A 141 3.42 -12.60 10.27
CA PRO A 141 3.23 -14.04 10.34
C PRO A 141 1.84 -14.42 9.83
N ALA A 142 1.79 -15.48 9.02
CA ALA A 142 0.56 -16.07 8.49
C ALA A 142 0.58 -17.61 8.61
N LYS A 143 1.39 -18.13 9.52
CA LYS A 143 1.49 -19.56 9.80
C LYS A 143 0.11 -20.11 10.19
N ASP A 144 -0.25 -21.26 9.64
CA ASP A 144 -1.53 -21.93 9.87
C ASP A 144 -2.77 -21.14 9.39
N ILE A 145 -2.57 -20.03 8.66
CA ILE A 145 -3.63 -19.21 8.03
C ILE A 145 -3.56 -19.29 6.52
N LEU A 146 -2.36 -19.19 5.95
CA LEU A 146 -2.10 -19.23 4.51
C LEU A 146 -1.08 -20.33 4.17
N PRO A 147 -1.03 -20.79 2.90
CA PRO A 147 -0.02 -21.75 2.45
C PRO A 147 1.42 -21.27 2.70
N CYS A 148 1.64 -19.96 2.59
CA CYS A 148 2.90 -19.32 2.94
C CYS A 148 2.87 -18.83 4.40
N PRO A 149 3.93 -19.05 5.21
CA PRO A 149 3.96 -18.64 6.61
C PRO A 149 4.09 -17.14 6.84
N ALA A 150 4.19 -16.32 5.78
CA ALA A 150 4.35 -14.89 5.87
C ALA A 150 3.54 -14.16 4.81
N VAL A 151 3.14 -12.94 5.13
CA VAL A 151 2.47 -12.01 4.21
C VAL A 151 3.08 -10.62 4.32
N GLU A 152 2.97 -9.86 3.25
CA GLU A 152 3.36 -8.47 3.24
C GLU A 152 2.19 -7.58 3.65
N CYS A 153 2.36 -6.83 4.72
CA CYS A 153 1.52 -5.69 5.05
C CYS A 153 2.05 -4.47 4.31
N ILE A 154 1.31 -4.01 3.32
CA ILE A 154 1.67 -2.88 2.47
C ILE A 154 0.89 -1.66 2.92
N LEU A 155 1.60 -0.59 3.26
CA LEU A 155 1.03 0.71 3.58
C LEU A 155 1.38 1.67 2.45
N LEU A 156 0.37 2.24 1.81
CA LEU A 156 0.53 3.12 0.66
C LEU A 156 0.11 4.53 1.00
N MET A 157 0.96 5.48 0.66
CA MET A 157 0.72 6.91 0.84
C MET A 157 0.86 7.61 -0.52
N ARG A 158 -0.18 8.32 -0.96
CA ARG A 158 -0.18 9.02 -2.26
C ARG A 158 -0.28 10.53 -2.07
N PHE A 159 0.73 11.24 -2.54
CA PHE A 159 0.70 12.70 -2.69
C PHE A 159 0.40 13.10 -4.12
N ARG A 160 -0.38 14.15 -4.31
CA ARG A 160 -0.64 14.79 -5.60
C ARG A 160 -0.10 16.21 -5.58
N VAL A 161 0.66 16.57 -6.60
CA VAL A 161 1.09 17.94 -6.84
C VAL A 161 -0.10 18.77 -7.33
N ILE A 162 -0.46 19.82 -6.60
CA ILE A 162 -1.60 20.70 -6.94
C ILE A 162 -1.12 21.92 -7.75
N HIS A 163 -0.04 22.58 -7.33
CA HIS A 163 0.42 23.85 -7.90
C HIS A 163 1.92 23.81 -8.22
N THR A 164 2.27 24.12 -9.47
CA THR A 164 3.67 24.17 -9.94
C THR A 164 3.96 25.21 -11.02
N GLU A 165 3.20 26.30 -11.18
CA GLU A 165 3.52 27.32 -12.22
C GLU A 165 3.25 28.76 -11.77
N GLY A 166 4.23 29.66 -12.00
CA GLY A 166 4.17 31.10 -11.74
C GLY A 166 5.44 31.69 -11.10
N ILE A 167 5.73 32.98 -11.37
CA ILE A 167 6.84 33.73 -10.73
C ILE A 167 6.52 33.87 -9.23
N GLY A 168 7.32 33.24 -8.37
CA GLY A 168 7.06 33.15 -6.91
C GLY A 168 6.69 31.75 -6.38
N VAL A 169 7.12 30.70 -7.09
CA VAL A 169 6.91 29.25 -6.88
C VAL A 169 6.71 28.80 -5.42
N GLN A 170 5.51 28.32 -5.10
CA GLN A 170 5.26 27.44 -3.94
C GLN A 170 4.82 26.06 -4.43
N THR A 171 5.74 25.10 -4.41
CA THR A 171 5.40 23.68 -4.58
C THR A 171 4.45 23.28 -3.46
N THR A 172 3.28 22.76 -3.84
CA THR A 172 2.27 22.28 -2.88
C THR A 172 1.82 20.86 -3.25
N LEU A 173 1.86 19.97 -2.26
CA LEU A 173 1.40 18.59 -2.33
C LEU A 173 0.12 18.41 -1.51
N LYS A 174 -0.80 17.61 -2.02
CA LYS A 174 -1.99 17.11 -1.31
C LYS A 174 -1.79 15.65 -0.99
N LEU A 175 -1.99 15.24 0.25
CA LEU A 175 -2.15 13.83 0.57
C LEU A 175 -3.55 13.37 0.09
N THR A 176 -3.58 12.41 -0.83
CA THR A 176 -4.81 11.97 -1.53
C THR A 176 -5.21 10.55 -1.19
N GLU A 177 -4.28 9.72 -0.74
CA GLU A 177 -4.54 8.35 -0.36
C GLU A 177 -3.63 7.98 0.81
N LEU A 178 -4.20 7.25 1.76
CA LEU A 178 -3.44 6.55 2.78
C LEU A 178 -4.17 5.24 3.05
N SER A 179 -3.55 4.14 2.69
CA SER A 179 -4.20 2.82 2.71
C SER A 179 -3.30 1.72 3.24
N MET A 180 -3.92 0.65 3.75
CA MET A 180 -3.27 -0.61 4.15
C MET A 180 -3.84 -1.76 3.33
N GLN A 181 -2.97 -2.65 2.87
CA GLN A 181 -3.30 -3.85 2.10
C GLN A 181 -2.44 -5.02 2.59
N LEU A 182 -2.91 -6.24 2.33
CA LEU A 182 -2.18 -7.47 2.62
C LEU A 182 -2.00 -8.28 1.34
N GLU A 183 -0.76 -8.63 1.01
CA GLU A 183 -0.42 -9.48 -0.12
C GLU A 183 0.30 -10.74 0.37
N ASP A 184 0.00 -11.87 -0.25
CA ASP A 184 0.77 -13.11 -0.06
C ASP A 184 2.09 -13.09 -0.85
N MET A 185 2.87 -14.16 -0.76
CA MET A 185 4.14 -14.31 -1.50
C MET A 185 3.97 -14.31 -3.01
N GLU A 186 2.80 -14.64 -3.54
CA GLU A 186 2.53 -14.62 -4.97
C GLU A 186 2.06 -13.23 -5.44
N GLY A 187 1.82 -12.30 -4.51
CA GLY A 187 1.31 -10.97 -4.77
C GLY A 187 -0.21 -10.90 -4.89
N ALA A 188 -0.93 -11.96 -4.52
CA ALA A 188 -2.38 -11.93 -4.47
C ALA A 188 -2.83 -11.23 -3.19
N HIS A 189 -3.87 -10.41 -3.29
CA HIS A 189 -4.46 -9.79 -2.12
C HIS A 189 -5.11 -10.84 -1.21
N VAL A 190 -4.78 -10.79 0.07
CA VAL A 190 -5.39 -11.63 1.09
C VAL A 190 -6.84 -11.18 1.29
N ASN A 191 -7.78 -12.13 1.38
CA ASN A 191 -9.19 -11.79 1.60
C ASN A 191 -9.43 -11.23 3.02
N GLY A 192 -10.58 -10.60 3.25
CA GLY A 192 -10.89 -9.99 4.55
C GLY A 192 -10.87 -10.98 5.71
N ARG A 193 -11.33 -12.23 5.52
CA ARG A 193 -11.33 -13.25 6.58
C ARG A 193 -9.91 -13.59 7.04
N ASN A 194 -9.04 -13.96 6.11
CA ASN A 194 -7.66 -14.36 6.41
C ASN A 194 -6.86 -13.15 6.90
N SER A 195 -7.17 -11.96 6.39
CA SER A 195 -6.55 -10.71 6.85
C SER A 195 -6.82 -10.42 8.32
N LEU A 196 -8.05 -10.63 8.82
CA LEU A 196 -8.34 -10.48 10.26
C LEU A 196 -7.49 -11.43 11.12
N LEU A 197 -7.32 -12.68 10.66
CA LEU A 197 -6.51 -13.68 11.36
C LEU A 197 -5.02 -13.29 11.36
N VAL A 198 -4.50 -12.87 10.21
CA VAL A 198 -3.12 -12.37 10.09
C VAL A 198 -2.90 -11.18 11.01
N LEU A 199 -3.81 -10.20 10.99
CA LEU A 199 -3.68 -9.01 11.81
C LEU A 199 -3.72 -9.34 13.30
N LYS A 200 -4.59 -10.26 13.73
CA LYS A 200 -4.60 -10.78 15.11
C LYS A 200 -3.25 -11.42 15.47
N GLU A 201 -2.74 -12.32 14.64
CA GLU A 201 -1.46 -12.99 14.89
C GLU A 201 -0.30 -11.98 14.95
N ALA A 202 -0.33 -10.96 14.10
CA ALA A 202 0.64 -9.87 14.10
C ALA A 202 0.61 -9.01 15.37
N LEU A 203 -0.48 -8.97 16.14
CA LEU A 203 -0.54 -8.27 17.43
C LEU A 203 0.14 -9.05 18.56
N SER A 204 0.22 -10.37 18.43
CA SER A 204 0.86 -11.26 19.41
C SER A 204 2.34 -11.53 19.10
N CYS A 205 2.83 -11.15 17.92
CA CYS A 205 4.20 -11.42 17.51
C CYS A 205 5.21 -10.47 18.17
N ARG A 206 6.43 -10.98 18.45
CA ARG A 206 7.54 -10.13 18.88
C ARG A 206 8.05 -9.36 17.68
N ARG A 207 7.82 -8.04 17.66
CA ARG A 207 8.33 -7.16 16.61
C ARG A 207 9.69 -6.60 17.00
N SER A 208 10.61 -6.55 16.03
CA SER A 208 11.90 -5.91 16.26
C SER A 208 11.67 -4.43 16.56
N LYS A 209 12.35 -3.93 17.59
CA LYS A 209 12.45 -2.49 17.86
C LYS A 209 13.54 -1.84 17.02
N ASN A 210 14.35 -2.65 16.33
CA ASN A 210 15.36 -2.17 15.43
C ASN A 210 14.73 -1.92 14.06
N TYR A 211 14.52 -0.63 13.75
CA TYR A 211 13.93 -0.22 12.49
C TYR A 211 14.76 -0.65 11.26
N SER A 212 16.09 -0.74 11.38
CA SER A 212 16.93 -1.15 10.24
C SER A 212 16.70 -2.62 9.88
N GLU A 213 16.63 -3.49 10.89
CA GLU A 213 16.36 -4.92 10.71
C GLU A 213 14.94 -5.16 10.16
N ALA A 214 13.95 -4.40 10.66
CA ALA A 214 12.59 -4.46 10.15
C ALA A 214 12.51 -4.01 8.67
N LEU A 215 13.23 -2.93 8.32
CA LEU A 215 13.32 -2.41 6.96
C LEU A 215 13.99 -3.42 6.02
N GLU A 216 15.13 -3.97 6.41
CA GLU A 216 15.87 -4.98 5.64
C GLU A 216 15.01 -6.23 5.41
N SER A 217 14.28 -6.69 6.43
CA SER A 217 13.39 -7.84 6.32
C SER A 217 12.28 -7.60 5.28
N CYS A 218 11.70 -6.40 5.26
CA CYS A 218 10.72 -6.01 4.24
C CYS A 218 11.31 -5.94 2.84
N LEU A 219 12.50 -5.36 2.70
CA LEU A 219 13.18 -5.26 1.41
C LEU A 219 13.51 -6.66 0.85
N LEU A 220 13.99 -7.57 1.70
CA LEU A 220 14.25 -8.97 1.31
C LEU A 220 12.97 -9.67 0.88
N TYR A 221 11.88 -9.55 1.65
CA TYR A 221 10.60 -10.15 1.29
C TYR A 221 10.08 -9.60 -0.04
N SER A 222 10.07 -8.27 -0.21
CA SER A 222 9.61 -7.63 -1.44
C SER A 222 10.46 -8.02 -2.65
N LYS A 223 11.77 -8.23 -2.46
CA LYS A 223 12.67 -8.72 -3.51
C LYS A 223 12.30 -10.13 -3.96
N VAL A 224 12.14 -11.07 -3.03
CA VAL A 224 11.72 -12.44 -3.35
C VAL A 224 10.36 -12.45 -4.04
N GLN A 225 9.41 -11.65 -3.56
CA GLN A 225 8.09 -11.49 -4.18
C GLN A 225 8.20 -10.98 -5.62
N SER A 226 9.10 -10.02 -5.89
CA SER A 226 9.32 -9.49 -7.24
C SER A 226 9.95 -10.50 -8.19
N GLU A 227 10.90 -11.31 -7.71
CA GLU A 227 11.53 -12.38 -8.51
C GLU A 227 10.49 -13.44 -8.91
N LEU A 228 9.63 -13.85 -7.98
CA LEU A 228 8.52 -14.78 -8.26
C LEU A 228 7.53 -14.19 -9.27
N LYS A 229 7.17 -12.90 -9.13
CA LYS A 229 6.29 -12.20 -10.08
C LYS A 229 6.92 -12.16 -11.48
N GLU A 230 8.21 -11.87 -11.59
CA GLU A 230 8.93 -11.85 -12.87
C GLU A 230 8.99 -13.23 -13.55
N GLU A 231 9.28 -14.28 -12.79
CA GLU A 231 9.28 -15.66 -13.30
C GLU A 231 7.90 -16.06 -13.82
N LYS A 232 6.84 -15.70 -13.09
CA LYS A 232 5.46 -15.96 -13.49
C LYS A 232 5.10 -15.21 -14.78
N MET A 233 5.40 -13.91 -14.86
CA MET A 233 5.18 -13.12 -16.08
C MET A 233 5.94 -13.70 -17.28
N ARG A 234 7.17 -14.16 -17.07
CA ARG A 234 7.97 -14.81 -18.11
C ARG A 234 7.33 -16.14 -18.57
N ASN A 235 6.77 -16.91 -17.65
CA ASN A 235 6.07 -18.15 -17.97
C ASN A 235 4.76 -17.90 -18.73
N GLU A 236 3.93 -16.96 -18.25
CA GLU A 236 2.69 -16.55 -18.91
C GLU A 236 2.96 -16.00 -20.32
N SER A 237 3.97 -15.14 -20.48
CA SER A 237 4.41 -14.63 -21.79
C SER A 237 4.83 -15.76 -22.74
N ARG A 238 5.47 -16.82 -22.24
CA ARG A 238 5.81 -18.00 -23.05
C ARG A 238 4.56 -18.76 -23.48
N LEU A 239 3.59 -18.95 -22.58
CA LEU A 239 2.33 -19.62 -22.89
C LEU A 239 1.51 -18.83 -23.91
N ASP A 240 1.37 -17.52 -23.74
CA ASP A 240 0.68 -16.64 -24.67
C ASP A 240 1.27 -16.74 -26.08
N ARG A 241 2.60 -16.75 -26.19
CA ARG A 241 3.28 -16.93 -27.49
C ARG A 241 2.96 -18.27 -28.14
N ILE A 242 2.88 -19.35 -27.35
CA ILE A 242 2.51 -20.69 -27.84
C ILE A 242 1.05 -20.69 -28.30
N PHE A 243 0.13 -20.08 -27.55
CA PHE A 243 -1.28 -19.98 -27.93
C PHE A 243 -1.47 -19.15 -29.20
N ILE A 244 -0.78 -18.02 -29.34
CA ILE A 244 -0.83 -17.18 -30.55
C ILE A 244 -0.32 -17.97 -31.77
N LEU A 245 0.84 -18.63 -31.65
CA LEU A 245 1.41 -19.43 -32.75
C LEU A 245 0.52 -20.64 -33.09
N GLY A 246 -0.05 -21.31 -32.09
CA GLY A 246 -1.01 -22.40 -32.28
C GLY A 246 -2.27 -21.94 -33.00
N GLY A 247 -2.83 -20.79 -32.62
CA GLY A 247 -3.98 -20.19 -33.29
C GLY A 247 -3.68 -19.86 -34.76
N ILE A 248 -2.52 -19.26 -35.04
CA ILE A 248 -2.07 -18.98 -36.42
C ILE A 248 -1.95 -20.29 -37.22
N ALA A 249 -1.36 -21.33 -36.65
CA ALA A 249 -1.19 -22.62 -37.32
C ALA A 249 -2.55 -23.27 -37.65
N VAL A 250 -3.51 -23.23 -36.73
CA VAL A 250 -4.88 -23.75 -36.94
C VAL A 250 -5.62 -22.93 -38.01
N CYS A 251 -5.50 -21.61 -38.01
CA CYS A 251 -6.07 -20.78 -39.07
C CYS A 251 -5.45 -21.08 -40.44
N MET A 252 -4.13 -21.26 -40.51
CA MET A 252 -3.45 -21.58 -41.78
C MET A 252 -3.85 -22.94 -42.31
N THR A 253 -3.97 -23.97 -41.45
CA THR A 253 -4.44 -25.28 -41.87
C THR A 253 -5.90 -25.23 -42.31
N PHE A 254 -6.77 -24.53 -41.57
CA PHE A 254 -8.17 -24.32 -41.98
C PHE A 254 -8.26 -23.64 -43.36
N CYS A 255 -7.53 -22.53 -43.57
CA CYS A 255 -7.49 -21.86 -44.87
C CYS A 255 -6.96 -22.78 -45.99
N TYR A 256 -6.00 -23.65 -45.70
CA TYR A 256 -5.47 -24.61 -46.67
C TYR A 256 -6.48 -25.71 -47.04
N TYR A 257 -7.33 -26.15 -46.11
CA TYR A 257 -8.34 -27.18 -46.37
C TYR A 257 -9.60 -26.66 -47.08
N PHE A 258 -9.89 -25.37 -46.98
CA PHE A 258 -11.07 -24.73 -47.60
C PHE A 258 -10.76 -23.96 -48.90
N LEU A 259 -9.48 -23.89 -49.30
CA LEU A 259 -9.03 -23.35 -50.59
C LEU A 259 -8.66 -24.49 -51.54
#